data_AF-A0A953ED52-F1
#
_entry.id   AF-A0A953ED52-F1
#
_cell.length_a   1.000
_cell.length_b   1.000
_cell.length_c   1.000
_cell.angle_alpha   90.00
_cell.angle_beta   90.00
_cell.angle_gamma   90.00
#
_symmetry.space_group_name_H-M   'P 1'
#
loop_
_entity.id
_entity.type
_entity.pdbx_description
1 polymer ?
#
loop_
_entity_poly.entity_id
_entity_poly.type
_entity_poly.pdbx_seq_one_letter_code
_entity_poly.pdbx_strand_id
1 'polypeptide(L)'
;MPDPRAAASRLPPGAAVVARGLPPALLEGLARLARQRRLVLLVAGDGRAALRHARGLRAGLHLPDRRGSTGLLPFLLARRARGLPLTVAAHGRAGLARGRRLGADAVILSPVFPTASHPGAPALGLWRWAALARRAG
;
A
#
# COMPACT_ATOMS: atom_id res chain seq x y z
N MET A 1 -7.10 9.62 15.00
CA MET A 1 -7.35 8.25 14.47
C MET A 1 -7.07 7.25 15.57
N PRO A 2 -7.82 6.13 15.67
CA PRO A 2 -7.57 5.10 16.67
C PRO A 2 -6.22 4.41 16.44
N ASP A 3 -5.63 3.86 17.50
CA ASP A 3 -4.36 3.13 17.44
C ASP A 3 -4.51 1.83 16.62
N PRO A 4 -3.79 1.68 15.49
CA PRO A 4 -3.93 0.51 14.63
C PRO A 4 -3.29 -0.76 15.19
N ARG A 5 -2.46 -0.66 16.25
CA ARG A 5 -1.68 -1.80 16.78
C ARG A 5 -2.58 -2.90 17.36
N ALA A 6 -3.68 -2.53 18.01
CA ALA A 6 -4.63 -3.49 18.56
C ALA A 6 -5.33 -4.32 17.47
N ALA A 7 -5.64 -3.72 16.32
CA ALA A 7 -6.18 -4.45 15.18
C ALA A 7 -5.09 -5.31 14.49
N ALA A 8 -3.90 -4.74 14.29
CA ALA A 8 -2.79 -5.43 13.65
C ALA A 8 -2.30 -6.66 14.43
N SER A 9 -2.38 -6.66 15.76
CA SER A 9 -1.93 -7.80 16.59
C SER A 9 -2.74 -9.08 16.33
N ARG A 10 -4.00 -8.93 15.91
CA ARG A 10 -4.93 -10.04 15.63
C ARG A 10 -4.79 -10.62 14.23
N LEU A 11 -3.99 -10.02 13.36
CA LEU A 11 -3.79 -10.51 12.00
C LEU A 11 -2.93 -11.78 11.95
N PRO A 12 -3.19 -12.69 11.00
CA PRO A 12 -2.34 -13.87 10.81
C PRO A 12 -0.98 -13.47 10.20
N PRO A 13 0.07 -14.29 10.42
CA PRO A 13 1.36 -14.12 9.74
C PRO A 13 1.20 -14.00 8.22
N GLY A 14 1.99 -13.12 7.60
CA GLY A 14 1.93 -12.84 6.17
C GLY A 14 0.86 -11.84 5.74
N ALA A 15 -0.09 -11.47 6.61
CA ALA A 15 -1.05 -10.42 6.30
C ALA A 15 -0.36 -9.05 6.12
N ALA A 16 -0.91 -8.23 5.23
CA ALA A 16 -0.40 -6.90 4.94
C ALA A 16 -1.16 -5.81 5.67
N VAL A 17 -0.44 -4.80 6.18
CA VAL A 17 -1.00 -3.60 6.82
C VAL A 17 -0.57 -2.39 6.01
N VAL A 18 -1.54 -1.63 5.50
CA VAL A 18 -1.28 -0.37 4.79
C VAL A 18 -1.36 0.79 5.79
N ALA A 19 -0.20 1.32 6.18
CA ALA A 19 -0.08 2.45 7.09
C ALA A 19 -0.23 3.77 6.32
N ARG A 20 -1.36 4.47 6.50
CA ARG A 20 -1.66 5.76 5.86
C ARG A 20 -1.60 6.90 6.88
N GLY A 21 -0.70 7.86 6.67
CA GLY A 21 -0.68 9.13 7.43
C GLY A 21 -0.48 8.96 8.94
N LEU A 22 0.20 7.89 9.37
CA LEU A 22 0.49 7.70 10.79
C LEU A 22 1.64 8.64 11.22
N PRO A 23 1.59 9.21 12.43
CA PRO A 23 2.72 9.92 12.99
C PRO A 23 3.92 8.95 13.18
N PRO A 24 5.18 9.44 13.13
CA PRO A 24 6.37 8.60 13.18
C PRO A 24 6.38 7.60 14.36
N ALA A 25 6.02 8.06 15.57
CA ALA A 25 6.00 7.21 16.76
C ALA A 25 5.02 6.03 16.66
N LEU A 26 3.84 6.24 16.07
CA LEU A 26 2.88 5.14 15.85
C LEU A 26 3.35 4.21 14.74
N LEU A 27 3.98 4.74 13.68
CA LEU A 27 4.54 3.94 12.60
C LEU A 27 5.67 3.03 13.10
N GLU A 28 6.55 3.54 13.96
CA GLU A 28 7.61 2.75 14.62
C GLU A 28 7.03 1.65 15.50
N GLY A 29 6.01 1.98 16.30
CA GLY A 29 5.29 1.00 17.09
C GLY A 29 4.67 -0.12 16.25
N LEU A 30 4.03 0.26 15.15
CA LEU A 30 3.43 -0.67 14.20
C LEU A 30 4.48 -1.50 13.46
N ALA A 31 5.63 -0.94 13.09
CA ALA A 31 6.73 -1.68 12.46
C ALA A 31 7.32 -2.74 13.38
N ARG A 32 7.49 -2.43 14.67
CA ARG A 32 7.94 -3.41 15.67
C ARG A 32 6.96 -4.57 15.80
N LEU A 33 5.67 -4.25 15.89
CA LEU A 33 4.61 -5.27 15.95
C LEU A 33 4.57 -6.10 14.67
N ALA A 34 4.64 -5.47 13.51
CA ALA A 34 4.66 -6.16 12.22
C ALA A 34 5.83 -7.16 12.13
N ARG A 35 7.00 -6.79 12.64
CA ARG A 35 8.16 -7.68 12.69
C ARG A 35 7.92 -8.88 13.61
N GLN A 36 7.43 -8.64 14.83
CA GLN A 36 7.11 -9.69 15.80
C GLN A 36 6.04 -10.67 15.28
N ARG A 37 5.07 -10.17 14.53
CA ARG A 37 3.91 -10.93 14.03
C ARG A 37 4.12 -11.46 12.60
N ARG A 38 5.28 -11.23 11.98
CA ARG A 38 5.60 -11.59 10.59
C ARG A 38 4.60 -11.01 9.57
N LEU A 39 4.17 -9.77 9.78
CA LEU A 39 3.29 -9.03 8.88
C LEU A 39 4.10 -8.31 7.80
N VAL A 40 3.44 -7.99 6.69
CA VAL A 40 3.98 -7.09 5.65
C VAL A 40 3.52 -5.68 5.95
N LEU A 41 4.45 -4.75 6.16
CA LEU A 41 4.11 -3.34 6.40
C LEU A 41 4.23 -2.56 5.09
N LEU A 42 3.16 -1.91 4.66
CA LEU A 42 3.17 -1.05 3.49
C LEU A 42 2.93 0.40 3.91
N VAL A 43 3.98 1.24 3.85
CA VAL A 43 3.85 2.66 4.15
C VAL A 43 3.26 3.37 2.94
N ALA A 44 2.18 4.13 3.12
CA ALA A 44 1.49 4.76 2.01
C ALA A 44 2.09 6.13 1.67
N GLY A 45 2.57 6.29 0.44
CA GLY A 45 2.97 7.59 -0.13
C GLY A 45 4.29 8.19 0.39
N ASP A 46 5.00 7.54 1.32
CA ASP A 46 6.32 7.99 1.78
C ASP A 46 7.36 6.86 1.63
N GLY A 47 8.11 6.93 0.53
CA GLY A 47 9.18 5.97 0.21
C GLY A 47 10.37 6.06 1.17
N ARG A 48 10.67 7.24 1.74
CA ARG A 48 11.77 7.38 2.70
C ARG A 48 11.40 6.73 4.03
N ALA A 49 10.16 6.92 4.49
CA ALA A 49 9.63 6.21 5.65
C ALA A 49 9.62 4.70 5.44
N ALA A 50 9.16 4.22 4.28
CA ALA A 50 9.22 2.80 3.94
C ALA A 50 10.64 2.23 4.08
N LEU A 51 11.65 2.94 3.54
CA LEU A 51 13.06 2.51 3.62
C LEU A 51 13.61 2.49 5.04
N ARG A 52 13.24 3.45 5.90
CA ARG A 52 13.65 3.47 7.31
C ARG A 52 13.25 2.17 8.04
N HIS A 53 12.06 1.64 7.72
CA HIS A 53 11.54 0.44 8.36
C HIS A 53 11.84 -0.87 7.61
N ALA A 54 12.51 -0.81 6.45
CA ALA A 54 12.82 -2.00 5.65
C ALA A 54 13.98 -2.85 6.20
N ARG A 55 14.68 -2.42 7.26
CA ARG A 55 15.74 -3.21 7.90
C ARG A 55 15.11 -4.20 8.90
N GLY A 56 15.26 -5.50 8.64
CA GLY A 56 14.76 -6.56 9.53
C GLY A 56 13.23 -6.78 9.51
N LEU A 57 12.51 -6.14 8.59
CA LEU A 57 11.07 -6.28 8.37
C LEU A 57 10.79 -6.29 6.87
N ARG A 58 9.79 -7.06 6.44
CA ARG A 58 9.17 -6.93 5.11
C ARG A 58 8.34 -5.65 5.04
N ALA A 59 9.03 -4.51 4.97
CA ALA A 59 8.41 -3.20 4.80
C ALA A 59 8.58 -2.70 3.36
N GLY A 60 7.52 -2.11 2.83
CA GLY A 60 7.46 -1.62 1.46
C GLY A 60 6.61 -0.37 1.31
N LEU A 61 6.32 -0.02 0.07
CA LEU A 61 5.60 1.18 -0.30
C LEU A 61 4.24 0.82 -0.88
N HIS A 62 3.19 1.49 -0.39
CA HIS A 62 1.91 1.56 -1.07
C HIS A 62 1.80 2.92 -1.76
N LEU A 63 1.72 2.92 -3.09
CA LEU A 63 1.56 4.14 -3.87
C LEU A 63 0.09 4.50 -4.02
N PRO A 64 -0.37 5.63 -3.47
CA PRO A 64 -1.70 6.14 -3.74
C PRO A 64 -1.83 6.54 -5.23
N ASP A 65 -3.05 6.39 -5.77
CA ASP A 65 -3.32 6.66 -7.18
C ASP A 65 -3.19 8.16 -7.51
N ARG A 66 -4.00 9.00 -6.85
CA ARG A 66 -4.12 10.44 -7.13
C ARG A 66 -3.29 11.34 -6.21
N ARG A 67 -2.85 10.82 -5.05
CA ARG A 67 -2.07 11.61 -4.10
C ARG A 67 -0.59 11.55 -4.47
N GLY A 68 0.12 12.66 -4.30
CA GLY A 68 1.57 12.70 -4.43
C GLY A 68 2.25 11.70 -3.49
N SER A 69 3.43 11.24 -3.88
CA SER A 69 4.28 10.37 -3.06
C SER A 69 5.67 10.98 -2.96
N THR A 70 6.24 10.99 -1.75
CA THR A 70 7.60 11.45 -1.51
C THR A 70 8.57 10.27 -1.53
N GLY A 71 9.83 10.51 -1.91
CA GLY A 71 10.86 9.47 -1.84
C GLY A 71 10.66 8.28 -2.79
N LEU A 72 9.88 8.43 -3.86
CA LEU A 72 9.60 7.34 -4.80
C LEU A 72 10.89 6.82 -5.46
N LEU A 73 11.70 7.72 -6.05
CA LEU A 73 12.93 7.33 -6.74
C LEU A 73 13.91 6.55 -5.84
N PRO A 74 14.30 7.05 -4.64
CA PRO A 74 15.19 6.29 -3.77
C PRO A 74 14.58 4.96 -3.32
N PHE A 75 13.26 4.89 -3.12
CA PHE A 75 12.59 3.63 -2.81
C PHE A 75 12.71 2.62 -3.97
N LEU A 76 12.45 3.04 -5.21
CA LEU A 76 12.52 2.16 -6.39
C LEU A 76 13.94 1.61 -6.61
N LEU A 77 14.97 2.44 -6.42
CA LEU A 77 16.37 2.01 -6.51
C LEU A 77 16.70 0.95 -5.46
N ALA A 78 16.37 1.22 -4.19
CA ALA A 78 16.60 0.27 -3.10
C ALA A 78 15.77 -1.01 -3.25
N ARG A 79 14.54 -0.90 -3.78
CA ARG A 79 13.69 -2.06 -4.09
C ARG A 79 14.37 -3.03 -5.04
N ARG A 80 15.00 -2.53 -6.12
CA ARG A 80 15.66 -3.37 -7.12
C ARG A 80 16.75 -4.25 -6.48
N ALA A 81 17.48 -3.71 -5.50
CA ALA A 81 18.54 -4.45 -4.80
C ALA A 81 18.02 -5.36 -3.68
N ARG A 82 16.90 -5.01 -3.04
CA ARG A 82 16.46 -5.63 -1.77
C ARG A 82 15.14 -6.39 -1.85
N GLY A 83 14.48 -6.42 -3.00
CA GLY A 83 13.18 -7.08 -3.19
C GLY A 83 12.08 -6.48 -2.31
N LEU A 84 12.05 -5.16 -2.13
CA LEU A 84 11.07 -4.51 -1.26
C LEU A 84 9.67 -4.53 -1.91
N PRO A 85 8.60 -4.82 -1.14
CA PRO A 85 7.26 -4.89 -1.70
C PRO A 85 6.77 -3.51 -2.15
N LEU A 86 6.14 -3.47 -3.31
CA LEU A 86 5.52 -2.29 -3.91
C LEU A 86 4.08 -2.64 -4.29
N THR A 87 3.13 -1.89 -3.75
CA THR A 87 1.73 -1.96 -4.17
C THR A 87 1.27 -0.62 -4.70
N VAL A 88 0.28 -0.62 -5.59
CA VAL A 88 -0.28 0.60 -6.19
C VAL A 88 -1.79 0.59 -6.02
N ALA A 89 -2.37 1.71 -5.58
CA ALA A 89 -3.81 1.91 -5.69
C ALA A 89 -4.17 2.29 -7.13
N ALA A 90 -5.24 1.70 -7.66
CA ALA A 90 -5.76 2.05 -8.97
C ALA A 90 -7.26 2.30 -8.88
N HIS A 91 -7.71 3.46 -9.39
CA HIS A 91 -9.12 3.76 -9.59
C HIS A 91 -9.52 3.75 -11.07
N GLY A 92 -8.74 3.04 -11.91
CA GLY A 92 -8.98 2.93 -13.34
C GLY A 92 -7.76 2.45 -14.13
N ARG A 93 -7.83 2.58 -15.45
CA ARG A 93 -6.81 2.11 -16.40
C ARG A 93 -5.43 2.75 -16.16
N ALA A 94 -5.40 4.04 -15.85
CA ALA A 94 -4.15 4.78 -15.60
C ALA A 94 -3.40 4.21 -14.40
N GLY A 95 -4.10 3.91 -13.29
CA GLY A 95 -3.50 3.27 -12.11
C GLY A 95 -2.97 1.86 -12.40
N LEU A 96 -3.70 1.06 -13.20
CA LEU A 96 -3.21 -0.25 -13.64
C LEU A 96 -1.93 -0.13 -14.48
N ALA A 97 -1.92 0.78 -15.46
CA ALA A 97 -0.75 1.02 -16.31
C ALA A 97 0.46 1.51 -15.49
N ARG A 98 0.22 2.38 -14.50
CA ARG A 98 1.25 2.82 -13.54
C ARG A 98 1.79 1.64 -12.73
N GLY A 99 0.92 0.74 -12.26
CA GLY A 99 1.32 -0.50 -11.59
C GLY A 99 2.29 -1.33 -12.43
N ARG A 100 1.95 -1.59 -13.69
CA ARG A 100 2.81 -2.35 -14.62
C ARG A 100 4.14 -1.66 -14.88
N ARG A 101 4.12 -0.35 -15.18
CA ARG A 101 5.33 0.42 -15.48
C ARG A 101 6.32 0.42 -14.31
N LEU A 102 5.81 0.43 -13.08
CA LEU A 102 6.63 0.38 -11.87
C LEU A 102 6.99 -1.05 -11.44
N GLY A 103 6.49 -2.06 -12.16
CA GLY A 103 6.63 -3.48 -11.80
C GLY A 103 6.11 -3.75 -10.40
N ALA A 104 4.96 -3.21 -10.03
CA ALA A 104 4.37 -3.39 -8.70
C ALA A 104 4.02 -4.87 -8.45
N ASP A 105 4.21 -5.34 -7.22
CA ASP A 105 3.94 -6.72 -6.83
C ASP A 105 2.43 -7.00 -6.73
N ALA A 106 1.63 -5.96 -6.45
CA ALA A 106 0.18 -6.03 -6.50
C ALA A 106 -0.45 -4.66 -6.77
N VAL A 107 -1.68 -4.68 -7.29
CA VAL A 107 -2.51 -3.49 -7.48
C VAL A 107 -3.82 -3.63 -6.70
N ILE A 108 -4.17 -2.60 -5.93
CA ILE A 108 -5.44 -2.50 -5.21
C ILE A 108 -6.42 -1.72 -6.09
N LEU A 109 -7.26 -2.44 -6.83
CA LEU A 109 -8.28 -1.87 -7.71
C LEU A 109 -9.55 -1.52 -6.92
N SER A 110 -9.87 -0.24 -6.83
CA SER A 110 -10.97 0.27 -5.98
C SER A 110 -11.53 1.60 -6.53
N PRO A 111 -12.61 2.15 -5.95
CA PRO A 111 -13.61 1.41 -5.18
C PRO A 111 -14.56 0.66 -6.13
N VAL A 112 -14.97 -0.55 -5.73
CA VAL A 112 -15.96 -1.34 -6.49
C VAL A 112 -17.33 -0.66 -6.41
N PHE A 113 -17.73 -0.27 -5.19
CA PHE A 113 -18.99 0.38 -4.88
C PHE A 113 -18.76 1.76 -4.25
N PRO A 114 -19.76 2.66 -4.23
CA PRO A 114 -19.70 3.89 -3.46
C PRO A 114 -19.37 3.61 -2.00
N THR A 115 -18.60 4.51 -1.36
CA THR A 115 -18.17 4.34 0.03
C THR A 115 -18.64 5.52 0.88
N ALA A 116 -19.07 5.24 2.11
CA ALA A 116 -19.47 6.28 3.07
C ALA A 116 -18.32 7.25 3.41
N SER A 117 -17.07 6.79 3.32
CA SER A 117 -15.90 7.63 3.62
C SER A 117 -15.63 8.71 2.57
N HIS A 118 -16.16 8.57 1.35
CA HIS A 118 -16.07 9.57 0.28
C HIS A 118 -17.38 9.60 -0.51
N PRO A 119 -18.45 10.21 0.04
CA PRO A 119 -19.72 10.34 -0.65
C PRO A 119 -19.56 11.13 -1.96
N GLY A 120 -20.23 10.68 -3.02
CA GLY A 120 -20.17 11.33 -4.35
C GLY A 120 -18.91 11.04 -5.17
N ALA A 121 -17.90 10.37 -4.62
CA ALA A 121 -16.74 9.95 -5.40
C ALA A 121 -17.13 8.85 -6.42
N PRO A 122 -16.64 8.91 -7.67
CA PRO A 122 -16.95 7.89 -8.67
C PRO A 122 -16.50 6.49 -8.23
N ALA A 123 -17.41 5.52 -8.31
CA ALA A 123 -17.12 4.11 -8.16
C ALA A 123 -16.93 3.43 -9.52
N LEU A 124 -16.21 2.31 -9.54
CA LEU A 124 -16.03 1.53 -10.75
C LEU A 124 -17.32 0.81 -11.16
N GLY A 125 -18.07 0.28 -10.18
CA GLY A 125 -19.12 -0.70 -10.43
C GLY A 125 -18.56 -2.07 -10.77
N LEU A 126 -19.37 -3.13 -10.58
CA LEU A 126 -18.96 -4.52 -10.75
C LEU A 126 -18.39 -4.81 -12.15
N TRP A 127 -19.09 -4.40 -13.21
CA TRP A 127 -18.71 -4.72 -14.59
C TRP A 127 -17.38 -4.10 -15.00
N ARG A 128 -17.21 -2.80 -14.73
CA ARG A 128 -15.95 -2.10 -15.05
C ARG A 128 -14.81 -2.62 -14.19
N TRP A 129 -15.05 -2.88 -12.90
CA TRP A 129 -14.04 -3.49 -12.04
C TRP A 129 -13.60 -4.85 -12.58
N ALA A 130 -14.53 -5.74 -12.94
CA ALA A 130 -14.21 -7.05 -13.48
C ALA A 130 -13.45 -6.98 -14.81
N ALA A 131 -13.85 -6.07 -15.70
CA ALA A 131 -13.16 -5.85 -16.97
C ALA A 131 -11.72 -5.32 -16.77
N LEU A 132 -11.50 -4.48 -15.76
CA LEU A 132 -10.18 -3.97 -15.40
C LEU A 132 -9.33 -5.05 -14.72
N ALA A 133 -9.91 -5.81 -13.79
CA ALA A 133 -9.24 -6.89 -13.07
C ALA A 133 -8.71 -7.97 -14.03
N ARG A 134 -9.51 -8.40 -15.01
CA ARG A 134 -9.08 -9.34 -16.06
C ARG A 134 -7.90 -8.85 -16.89
N ARG A 135 -7.71 -7.54 -16.99
CA ARG A 135 -6.60 -6.95 -17.73
C ARG A 135 -5.40 -6.68 -16.83
N ALA A 136 -5.51 -6.77 -15.50
CA ALA A 136 -4.52 -6.24 -14.56
C ALA A 136 -3.19 -7.02 -14.52
N GLY A 137 -3.18 -8.28 -14.97
CA GLY A 137 -2.00 -9.10 -15.24
C GLY A 137 -1.86 -9.30 -16.73
#